data_AF-A0A2C4XLP9-F1
#
_entry.id   AF-A0A2C4XLP9-F1
#
_cell.length_a   1.000
_cell.length_b   1.000
_cell.length_c   1.000
_cell.angle_alpha   90.00
_cell.angle_beta   90.00
_cell.angle_gamma   90.00
#
_symmetry.space_group_name_H-M   'P 1'
#
loop_
_entity.id
_entity.type
_entity.pdbx_description
1 polymer ?
#
loop_
_entity_poly.entity_id
_entity_poly.type
_entity_poly.pdbx_seq_one_letter_code
_entity_poly.pdbx_strand_id
1 'polypeptide(L)'
;MLAGTKSHVEILFVASYAHCSKKQQGNWIYVDSEQDEVDFYIYKHAKASDLVITQDMGLAGLLVKKGVYVLSPRGTFVTDEQMDTILYSRYVSAKLRRQGTYTKGPKAFSTHDRQCFLTNLEKILSNYKGIL
;
A
#
# COMPACT_ATOMS: atom_id res chain seq x y z
N MET A 1 2.37 -0.42 10.05
CA MET A 1 2.66 0.71 10.94
C MET A 1 1.32 1.30 11.39
N LEU A 2 1.11 1.45 12.70
CA LEU A 2 -0.19 1.68 13.37
C LEU A 2 -0.78 3.10 13.17
N ALA A 3 -2.09 3.16 12.95
CA ALA A 3 -2.98 4.22 13.41
C ALA A 3 -4.39 3.63 13.57
N GLY A 4 -4.82 3.40 14.81
CA GLY A 4 -6.13 2.78 15.08
C GLY A 4 -6.38 2.56 16.57
N THR A 5 -6.58 3.63 17.33
CA THR A 5 -7.06 3.55 18.72
C THR A 5 -8.38 4.29 18.94
N LYS A 6 -9.06 4.73 17.87
CA LYS A 6 -10.40 5.35 17.95
C LYS A 6 -11.44 4.77 16.98
N SER A 7 -11.12 3.73 16.24
CA SER A 7 -11.99 3.15 15.21
C SER A 7 -12.03 1.63 15.39
N HIS A 8 -13.24 1.03 15.39
CA HIS A 8 -13.45 -0.42 15.37
C HIS A 8 -13.03 -1.02 14.01
N VAL A 9 -11.77 -0.81 13.62
CA VAL A 9 -11.22 -1.28 12.36
C VAL A 9 -10.17 -2.33 12.71
N GLU A 10 -10.40 -3.54 12.22
CA GLU A 10 -9.43 -4.61 12.34
C GLU A 10 -8.20 -4.30 11.47
N ILE A 11 -7.02 -4.38 12.07
CA ILE A 11 -5.76 -4.15 11.37
C ILE A 11 -5.08 -5.51 11.19
N LEU A 12 -4.91 -5.89 9.93
CA LEU A 12 -4.22 -7.11 9.55
C LEU A 12 -2.91 -6.79 8.81
N PHE A 13 -1.83 -7.45 9.21
CA PHE A 13 -0.56 -7.43 8.51
C PHE A 13 -0.37 -8.75 7.76
N VAL A 14 0.03 -8.67 6.49
CA VAL A 14 0.34 -9.85 5.67
C VAL A 14 1.82 -9.80 5.32
N ALA A 15 2.55 -10.89 5.58
CA ALA A 15 3.96 -11.00 5.25
C ALA A 15 4.34 -12.44 4.92
N SER A 16 5.40 -12.62 4.15
CA SER A 16 5.98 -13.95 3.93
C SER A 16 6.76 -14.42 5.17
N TYR A 17 6.83 -15.73 5.41
CA TYR A 17 7.67 -16.33 6.45
C TYR A 17 9.15 -15.92 6.36
N ALA A 18 9.67 -15.66 5.15
CA ALA A 18 11.02 -15.14 4.95
C ALA A 18 11.28 -13.78 5.63
N HIS A 19 10.21 -13.02 5.91
CA HIS A 19 10.26 -11.69 6.54
C HIS A 19 9.63 -11.68 7.95
N CYS A 20 9.49 -12.85 8.58
CA CYS A 20 8.97 -12.94 9.94
C CYS A 20 10.01 -12.42 10.97
N SER A 21 9.55 -11.64 11.95
CA SER A 21 10.39 -11.21 13.08
C SER A 21 9.67 -11.51 14.38
N LYS A 22 10.39 -12.11 15.34
CA LYS A 22 9.85 -12.53 16.65
C LYS A 22 9.33 -11.36 17.53
N LYS A 23 9.53 -10.10 17.12
CA LYS A 23 9.14 -8.90 17.86
C LYS A 23 8.00 -8.11 17.20
N GLN A 24 7.18 -8.75 16.37
CA GLN A 24 6.07 -8.09 15.70
C GLN A 24 4.81 -8.09 16.59
N GLN A 25 4.20 -6.92 16.78
CA GLN A 25 2.91 -6.76 17.46
C GLN A 25 1.79 -6.60 16.42
N GLY A 26 0.56 -6.97 16.78
CA GLY A 26 -0.63 -6.88 15.90
C GLY A 26 -1.11 -8.23 15.37
N ASN A 27 -2.15 -8.22 14.54
CA ASN A 27 -2.67 -9.43 13.90
C ASN A 27 -1.87 -9.69 12.61
N TRP A 28 -1.19 -10.83 12.53
CA TRP A 28 -0.35 -11.20 11.40
C TRP A 28 -0.89 -12.44 10.72
N ILE A 29 -0.90 -12.41 9.39
CA ILE A 29 -1.04 -13.58 8.54
C ILE A 29 0.27 -13.78 7.80
N TYR A 30 0.86 -14.96 8.01
CA TYR A 30 2.05 -15.37 7.31
C TYR A 30 1.69 -16.28 6.15
N VAL A 31 2.28 -16.01 4.99
CA VAL A 31 2.15 -16.80 3.77
C VAL A 31 3.49 -17.41 3.40
N ASP A 32 3.48 -18.34 2.45
CA ASP A 32 4.68 -19.01 1.97
C ASP A 32 5.74 -18.02 1.44
N SER A 33 6.96 -18.53 1.27
CA SER A 33 8.11 -17.74 0.82
C SER A 33 8.29 -17.73 -0.70
N GLU A 34 7.31 -18.28 -1.42
CA GLU A 34 7.27 -18.18 -2.86
C GLU A 34 6.97 -16.73 -3.31
N GLN A 35 7.32 -16.46 -4.57
CA GLN A 35 7.21 -15.13 -5.12
C GLN A 35 5.74 -14.69 -5.18
N ASP A 36 5.48 -13.43 -4.84
CA ASP A 36 4.17 -12.77 -4.92
C ASP A 36 3.06 -13.35 -4.03
N GLU A 37 3.32 -14.36 -3.18
CA GLU A 37 2.32 -14.98 -2.29
C GLU A 37 1.60 -13.97 -1.37
N VAL A 38 2.32 -12.95 -0.90
CA VAL A 38 1.74 -11.85 -0.10
C VAL A 38 0.71 -11.08 -0.92
N ASP A 39 1.07 -10.74 -2.16
CA ASP A 39 0.23 -9.96 -3.06
C ASP A 39 -1.01 -10.78 -3.47
N PHE A 40 -0.84 -12.06 -3.77
CA PHE A 40 -1.94 -12.99 -4.04
C PHE A 40 -2.91 -13.10 -2.85
N TYR A 41 -2.38 -13.25 -1.64
CA TYR A 41 -3.19 -13.32 -0.44
C TYR A 41 -4.03 -12.05 -0.26
N ILE A 42 -3.39 -10.87 -0.34
CA ILE A 42 -4.07 -9.58 -0.19
C ILE A 42 -5.14 -9.43 -1.28
N TYR A 43 -4.79 -9.69 -2.55
CA TYR A 43 -5.73 -9.57 -3.66
C TYR A 43 -6.95 -10.49 -3.48
N LYS A 44 -6.74 -11.73 -3.03
CA LYS A 44 -7.82 -12.70 -2.83
C LYS A 44 -8.78 -12.27 -1.72
N HIS A 45 -8.26 -11.79 -0.59
CA HIS A 45 -9.05 -11.55 0.62
C HIS A 45 -9.59 -10.12 0.74
N ALA A 46 -8.93 -9.14 0.12
CA ALA A 46 -9.39 -7.75 0.14
C ALA A 46 -10.73 -7.58 -0.58
N LYS A 47 -11.63 -6.83 0.04
CA LYS A 47 -12.97 -6.46 -0.45
C LYS A 47 -13.02 -4.97 -0.74
N ALA A 48 -14.01 -4.53 -1.52
CA ALA A 48 -14.18 -3.12 -1.88
C ALA A 48 -14.32 -2.18 -0.66
N SER A 49 -14.75 -2.70 0.49
CA SER A 49 -14.81 -1.97 1.74
C SER A 49 -13.47 -1.83 2.48
N ASP A 50 -12.42 -2.50 2.01
CA ASP A 50 -11.16 -2.55 2.73
C ASP A 50 -10.23 -1.42 2.29
N LEU A 51 -9.34 -1.03 3.19
CA LEU A 51 -8.22 -0.14 2.92
C LEU A 51 -6.93 -0.94 2.93
N VAL A 52 -6.22 -0.97 1.80
CA VAL A 52 -4.89 -1.58 1.70
C VAL A 52 -3.82 -0.49 1.67
N ILE A 53 -2.80 -0.65 2.53
CA ILE A 53 -1.62 0.20 2.53
C ILE A 53 -0.47 -0.53 1.84
N THR A 54 -0.05 -0.08 0.66
CA THR A 54 1.06 -0.72 -0.09
C THR A 54 1.90 0.30 -0.88
N GLN A 55 3.18 -0.02 -1.09
CA GLN A 55 4.05 0.67 -2.05
C GLN A 55 4.14 -0.05 -3.40
N ASP A 56 3.61 -1.27 -3.49
CA ASP A 56 3.61 -2.03 -4.73
C ASP A 56 2.51 -1.51 -5.67
N MET A 57 2.93 -0.95 -6.80
CA MET A 57 2.00 -0.40 -7.80
C MET A 57 1.28 -1.48 -8.62
N GLY A 58 1.89 -2.66 -8.77
CA GLY A 58 1.26 -3.80 -9.44
C GLY A 58 0.08 -4.30 -8.61
N LEU A 59 0.31 -4.56 -7.32
CA LEU A 59 -0.76 -4.91 -6.39
C LEU A 59 -1.80 -3.78 -6.28
N ALA A 60 -1.37 -2.53 -6.17
CA ALA A 60 -2.28 -1.39 -6.08
C ALA A 60 -3.24 -1.31 -7.28
N GLY A 61 -2.73 -1.47 -8.50
CA GLY A 61 -3.55 -1.46 -9.71
C GLY A 61 -4.59 -2.58 -9.73
N LEU A 62 -4.24 -3.78 -9.29
CA LEU A 62 -5.19 -4.91 -9.19
C LEU A 62 -6.29 -4.63 -8.16
N LEU A 63 -5.93 -4.05 -7.02
CA LEU A 63 -6.85 -3.75 -5.92
C LEU A 63 -7.80 -2.60 -6.24
N VAL A 64 -7.31 -1.53 -6.87
CA VAL A 64 -8.16 -0.41 -7.30
C VAL A 64 -9.21 -0.86 -8.30
N LYS A 65 -8.84 -1.73 -9.26
CA LYS A 65 -9.81 -2.35 -10.20
C LYS A 65 -10.83 -3.24 -9.52
N LYS A 66 -10.51 -3.79 -8.34
CA LYS A 66 -11.44 -4.54 -7.48
C LYS A 66 -12.31 -3.62 -6.60
N GLY A 67 -12.17 -2.31 -6.71
CA GLY A 67 -12.89 -1.32 -5.91
C GLY A 67 -12.36 -1.15 -4.49
N VAL A 68 -11.16 -1.68 -4.20
CA VAL A 68 -10.50 -1.58 -2.89
C VAL A 68 -9.83 -0.20 -2.78
N TYR A 69 -9.91 0.43 -1.61
CA TYR A 69 -9.18 1.66 -1.36
C TYR A 69 -7.69 1.36 -1.17
N VAL A 70 -6.82 2.08 -1.88
CA VAL A 70 -5.36 1.89 -1.78
C VAL A 70 -4.67 3.19 -1.42
N LEU A 71 -3.86 3.14 -0.35
CA LEU A 71 -3.07 4.25 0.15
C LEU A 71 -1.60 3.87 0.21
N SER A 72 -0.71 4.71 -0.32
CA SER A 72 0.72 4.50 -0.12
C SER A 72 1.17 4.94 1.28
N PRO A 73 2.26 4.39 1.83
CA PRO A 73 2.87 4.87 3.08
C PRO A 73 3.30 6.34 3.07
N ARG A 74 3.38 6.99 1.90
CA ARG A 74 3.63 8.44 1.77
C ARG A 74 2.34 9.27 1.76
N GLY A 75 1.19 8.63 1.92
CA GLY A 75 -0.11 9.29 1.96
C GLY A 75 -0.73 9.59 0.60
N THR A 76 -0.16 9.11 -0.50
CA THR A 76 -0.76 9.24 -1.83
C THR A 76 -1.79 8.14 -2.04
N PHE A 77 -3.01 8.52 -2.43
CA PHE A 77 -4.04 7.59 -2.91
C PHE A 77 -3.67 7.06 -4.27
N VAL A 78 -3.96 5.78 -4.52
CA VAL A 78 -3.86 5.21 -5.86
C VAL A 78 -5.27 5.17 -6.45
N THR A 79 -5.44 5.77 -7.62
CA THR A 79 -6.68 5.72 -8.40
C THR A 79 -6.39 5.09 -9.75
N ASP A 80 -7.42 4.55 -10.41
CA ASP A 80 -7.27 3.87 -11.70
C ASP A 80 -6.77 4.85 -12.78
N GLU A 81 -7.30 6.07 -12.78
CA GLU A 81 -6.89 7.16 -13.67
C GLU A 81 -5.39 7.49 -13.61
N GLN A 82 -4.79 7.39 -12.42
CA GLN A 82 -3.38 7.69 -12.22
C GLN A 82 -2.48 6.50 -12.53
N MET A 83 -3.05 5.29 -12.64
CA MET A 83 -2.27 4.07 -12.69
C MET A 83 -1.45 3.96 -13.96
N ASP A 84 -2.04 4.28 -15.10
CA ASP A 84 -1.35 4.27 -16.39
C ASP A 84 -0.17 5.25 -16.42
N THR A 85 -0.37 6.44 -15.85
CA THR A 85 0.69 7.46 -15.76
C THR A 85 1.85 6.99 -14.87
N ILE A 86 1.54 6.37 -13.73
CA ILE A 86 2.53 5.83 -12.81
C ILE A 86 3.31 4.67 -13.45
N LEU A 87 2.63 3.73 -14.11
CA LEU A 87 3.26 2.61 -14.80
C LEU A 87 4.12 3.08 -15.97
N TYR A 88 3.65 4.05 -16.75
CA TYR A 88 4.42 4.66 -17.83
C TYR A 88 5.70 5.33 -17.31
N SER A 89 5.62 6.10 -16.23
CA SER A 89 6.79 6.73 -15.60
C SER A 89 7.82 5.70 -15.11
N ARG A 90 7.38 4.57 -14.54
CA ARG A 90 8.26 3.46 -14.16
C ARG A 90 8.91 2.82 -15.39
N TYR A 91 8.15 2.60 -16.45
CA TYR A 91 8.67 2.07 -17.71
C TYR A 91 9.75 2.98 -18.31
N VAL A 92 9.49 4.28 -18.40
CA VAL A 92 10.45 5.28 -18.88
C VAL A 92 11.70 5.28 -18.01
N SER A 93 11.55 5.29 -16.69
CA SER A 93 12.69 5.23 -15.76
C SER A 93 13.52 3.95 -15.91
N ALA A 94 12.86 2.80 -16.12
CA ALA A 94 13.54 1.54 -16.36
C ALA A 94 14.27 1.52 -17.71
N LYS A 95 13.68 2.11 -18.76
CA LYS A 95 14.30 2.27 -20.08
C LYS A 95 15.55 3.14 -20.00
N LEU A 96 15.48 4.28 -19.29
CA LEU A 96 16.63 5.17 -19.07
C LEU A 96 17.78 4.45 -18.35
N ARG A 97 17.48 3.66 -17.31
CA ARG A 97 18.50 2.86 -16.61
C ARG A 97 19.19 1.86 -17.53
N ARG A 98 18.45 1.18 -18.41
CA ARG A 98 19.03 0.25 -19.41
C ARG A 98 19.96 0.98 -20.40
N GLN A 99 19.74 2.27 -20.61
CA GLN A 99 20.58 3.15 -21.45
C GLN A 99 21.72 3.80 -20.65
N GLY A 100 21.98 3.36 -19.41
CA GLY A 100 23.03 3.90 -18.55
C GLY A 100 22.70 5.25 -17.90
N THR A 101 21.47 5.76 -18.08
CA THR A 101 21.02 7.01 -17.47
C THR A 101 20.28 6.72 -16.17
N TYR A 102 20.86 7.14 -15.05
CA TYR A 102 20.28 6.95 -13.73
C TYR A 102 19.62 8.24 -13.23
N THR A 103 18.32 8.18 -12.98
CA THR A 103 17.62 9.24 -12.24
C THR A 103 17.93 9.12 -10.76
N LYS A 104 17.79 10.22 -10.01
CA LYS A 104 17.83 10.16 -8.54
C LYS A 104 16.76 9.17 -8.05
N GLY A 105 17.12 8.38 -7.05
CA GLY A 105 16.18 7.48 -6.37
C GLY A 105 15.02 8.23 -5.71
N PRO A 106 14.02 7.51 -5.19
CA PRO A 106 12.94 8.14 -4.44
C PRO A 106 13.53 9.00 -3.31
N LYS A 107 12.94 10.18 -3.10
CA LYS A 107 13.36 11.09 -2.03
C LYS A 107 13.28 10.37 -0.69
N ALA A 108 14.13 10.76 0.27
CA ALA A 108 14.02 10.27 1.63
C ALA A 108 12.60 10.48 2.18
N PHE A 109 12.15 9.59 3.06
CA PHE A 109 10.87 9.77 3.74
C PHE A 109 10.95 10.99 4.64
N SER A 110 9.97 11.89 4.54
CA SER A 110 9.95 13.18 5.23
C SER A 110 8.85 13.25 6.27
N THR A 111 8.94 14.25 7.15
CA THR A 111 7.86 14.59 8.09
C THR A 111 6.58 14.98 7.36
N HIS A 112 6.70 15.61 6.18
CA HIS A 112 5.57 15.92 5.32
C HIS A 112 4.88 14.65 4.81
N ASP A 113 5.62 13.64 4.33
CA ASP A 113 5.04 12.35 3.90
C ASP A 113 4.24 11.70 5.06
N ARG A 114 4.80 11.73 6.28
CA ARG A 114 4.11 11.23 7.47
C ARG A 114 2.81 11.98 7.74
N GLN A 115 2.83 13.30 7.65
CA GLN A 115 1.64 14.12 7.88
C GLN A 115 0.57 13.86 6.81
N CYS A 116 0.96 13.80 5.54
CA CYS A 116 0.06 13.43 4.44
C CYS A 116 -0.58 12.06 4.65
N PHE A 117 0.22 11.07 5.06
CA PHE A 117 -0.28 9.74 5.38
C PHE A 117 -1.33 9.78 6.49
N LEU A 118 -1.01 10.39 7.64
CA LEU A 118 -1.93 10.48 8.77
C LEU A 118 -3.23 11.21 8.40
N THR A 119 -3.12 12.36 7.74
CA THR A 119 -4.29 13.16 7.34
C THR A 119 -5.19 12.40 6.37
N ASN A 120 -4.63 11.70 5.39
CA ASN A 120 -5.45 10.95 4.42
C ASN A 120 -6.00 9.65 5.01
N LEU A 121 -5.25 8.97 5.87
CA LEU A 121 -5.75 7.84 6.62
C LEU A 121 -6.94 8.24 7.51
N GLU A 122 -6.82 9.34 8.26
CA GLU A 122 -7.90 9.88 9.09
C GLU A 122 -9.15 10.22 8.29
N LYS A 123 -9.00 10.81 7.09
CA LYS A 123 -10.13 11.08 6.19
C LYS A 123 -10.88 9.81 5.80
N ILE A 124 -10.17 8.74 5.39
CA ILE A 124 -10.80 7.48 5.01
C ILE A 124 -11.53 6.87 6.21
N LEU A 125 -10.85 6.79 7.35
CA LEU A 125 -11.42 6.21 8.56
C LEU A 125 -12.60 7.02 9.10
N SER A 126 -12.61 8.35 8.90
CA SER A 126 -13.72 9.23 9.27
C SER A 126 -14.90 9.12 8.32
N ASN A 127 -14.66 8.98 7.01
CA ASN A 127 -15.71 8.68 6.04
C ASN A 127 -16.37 7.32 6.33
N TYR A 128 -15.59 6.35 6.81
CA TYR A 128 -16.11 5.07 7.31
C TYR A 128 -16.98 5.21 8.58
N LYS A 129 -16.74 6.23 9.39
CA LYS A 129 -17.52 6.52 10.61
C LYS A 129 -18.88 7.18 10.35
N GLY A 130 -19.32 7.30 9.10
CA GLY A 130 -20.63 7.82 8.71
C GLY A 130 -21.82 6.87 8.89
N ILE A 131 -21.69 5.76 9.62
CA ILE A 131 -22.79 4.87 10.06
C ILE A 131 -22.43 4.31 11.44
N LEU A 132 -22.54 5.12 12.50
CA LEU A 132 -22.84 4.68 13.87
C LEU A 132 -23.64 5.78 14.55
#